data_AF-A0A221UZ72-F1
#
_entry.id   AF-A0A221UZ72-F1
#
_cell.length_a   1.000
_cell.length_b   1.000
_cell.length_c   1.000
_cell.angle_alpha   90.00
_cell.angle_beta   90.00
_cell.angle_gamma   90.00
#
_symmetry.space_group_name_H-M   'P 1'
#
loop_
_entity.id
_entity.type
_entity.pdbx_description
1 polymer ?
#
loop_
_entity_poly.entity_id
_entity_poly.type
_entity_poly.pdbx_seq_one_letter_code
_entity_poly.pdbx_strand_id
1 'polypeptide(L)'
;MNEVSISVIVPIYKIEPYLSKCIDSILDQSFTDFELILVDNESPDNCPLICDEYAQKDNRIKVIHKEHGGLLSGRKEGLRNANGKYVAYIDGDDWVDKFYLDILFILAEVNNSDLVVTGHFREFDGKIETVKPVYTGVFEENEIKSSILPKVMYNGTFCEPEITTYVWSKLFKRELLKKIIFEVPDEIVMGEDAAITYTYLSISKKLTISRIPLYYYRQRDGSILKSVKTPKVEYYRLGLLKDFLEIKLSPLLNKKNLNTQILYYLYSLILVRSGGLIHDAFGNIIFNPFLKTEKNSKVIVYSSGSFGRHFISSNSKSNFFKIVKWIDFDFHELNIGDNFVEPPSFISNTEFDFLIIASLNPSFVKSIKAELTLMGIDPKKIVQINTDEKEISRLLVQLGFENKLTQ
;
A
#
# COMPACT_ATOMS: atom_id res chain seq x y z
N MET A 1 28.34 -12.11 20.28
CA MET A 1 27.68 -10.81 20.00
C MET A 1 26.34 -10.88 20.69
N ASN A 2 25.98 -9.90 21.52
CA ASN A 2 24.71 -9.94 22.24
C ASN A 2 23.58 -9.78 21.21
N GLU A 3 22.86 -10.87 20.94
CA GLU A 3 21.67 -10.84 20.09
C GLU A 3 20.56 -10.13 20.86
N VAL A 4 20.15 -8.95 20.39
CA VAL A 4 18.91 -8.31 20.85
C VAL A 4 17.70 -9.10 20.32
N SER A 5 16.53 -8.95 20.92
CA SER A 5 15.34 -9.66 20.46
C SER A 5 14.79 -9.09 19.14
N ILE A 6 14.75 -7.77 18.98
CA ILE A 6 14.17 -7.10 17.81
C ILE A 6 15.13 -6.05 17.24
N SER A 7 15.32 -6.05 15.92
CA SER A 7 15.83 -4.88 15.19
C SER A 7 14.66 -4.11 14.59
N VAL A 8 14.48 -2.87 15.01
CA VAL A 8 13.54 -1.94 14.40
C VAL A 8 14.27 -1.18 13.30
N ILE A 9 13.75 -1.19 12.07
CA ILE A 9 14.40 -0.53 10.93
C ILE A 9 13.47 0.57 10.40
N VAL A 10 14.00 1.79 10.32
CA VAL A 10 13.30 2.98 9.81
C VAL A 10 14.04 3.53 8.59
N PRO A 11 13.55 3.30 7.35
CA PRO A 11 14.08 3.98 6.17
C PRO A 11 13.60 5.43 6.12
N ILE A 12 14.52 6.36 5.84
CA ILE A 12 14.31 7.80 5.96
C ILE A 12 14.65 8.49 4.64
N TYR A 13 13.72 9.30 4.14
CA TYR A 13 13.89 10.20 3.00
C TYR A 13 12.79 11.26 2.95
N LYS A 14 13.12 12.54 3.10
CA LYS A 14 12.18 13.68 2.98
C LYS A 14 10.98 13.60 3.93
N ILE A 15 11.23 13.31 5.20
CA ILE A 15 10.18 13.14 6.22
C ILE A 15 10.45 13.94 7.50
N GLU A 16 11.22 15.03 7.40
CA GLU A 16 11.61 15.89 8.53
C GLU A 16 10.44 16.24 9.49
N PRO A 17 9.25 16.67 9.02
CA PRO A 17 8.16 17.06 9.94
C PRO A 17 7.59 15.91 10.77
N TYR A 18 7.91 14.66 10.42
CA TYR A 18 7.28 13.46 10.95
C TYR A 18 8.24 12.60 11.78
N LEU A 19 9.53 12.68 11.45
CA LEU A 19 10.56 11.77 11.94
C LEU A 19 10.67 11.72 13.46
N SER A 20 10.65 12.88 14.13
CA SER A 20 10.79 12.91 15.60
C SER A 20 9.69 12.11 16.30
N LYS A 21 8.42 12.27 15.89
CA LYS A 21 7.30 11.51 16.47
C LYS A 21 7.46 9.99 16.22
N CYS A 22 7.95 9.61 15.04
CA CYS A 22 8.24 8.21 14.72
C CYS A 22 9.28 7.65 15.72
N ILE A 23 10.44 8.30 15.83
CA ILE A 23 11.53 7.88 16.72
C ILE A 23 11.06 7.86 18.18
N ASP A 24 10.42 8.92 18.66
CA ASP A 24 9.91 9.02 20.03
C ASP A 24 8.96 7.87 20.37
N SER A 25 8.06 7.50 19.45
CA SER A 25 7.13 6.38 19.66
C SER A 25 7.82 5.01 19.77
N ILE A 26 8.98 4.85 19.12
CA ILE A 26 9.81 3.64 19.20
C ILE A 26 10.61 3.64 20.50
N LEU A 27 11.10 4.80 20.95
CA LEU A 27 11.88 4.90 22.18
C LEU A 27 11.03 4.75 23.45
N ASP A 28 9.75 5.11 23.41
CA ASP A 28 8.77 4.92 24.51
C ASP A 28 8.14 3.50 24.56
N GLN A 29 8.63 2.54 23.76
CA GLN A 29 8.12 1.16 23.80
C GLN A 29 8.27 0.53 25.20
N SER A 30 7.25 -0.21 25.64
CA SER A 30 7.32 -0.98 26.89
C SER A 30 8.34 -2.11 26.84
N PHE A 31 8.61 -2.63 25.64
CA PHE A 31 9.62 -3.64 25.37
C PHE A 31 10.99 -2.97 25.17
N THR A 32 12.00 -3.37 25.94
CA THR A 32 13.30 -2.67 25.96
C THR A 32 14.43 -3.38 25.21
N ASP A 33 14.30 -4.68 24.92
CA ASP A 33 15.36 -5.50 24.29
C ASP A 33 15.36 -5.38 22.76
N PHE A 34 15.60 -4.17 22.26
CA PHE A 34 15.66 -3.88 20.84
C PHE A 34 16.82 -2.95 20.48
N GLU A 35 17.21 -2.98 19.20
CA GLU A 35 18.01 -1.92 18.57
C GLU A 35 17.17 -1.17 17.54
N LEU A 36 17.44 0.13 17.35
CA LEU A 36 16.79 0.97 16.36
C LEU A 36 17.80 1.37 15.28
N ILE A 37 17.53 1.02 14.03
CA ILE A 37 18.40 1.28 12.89
C ILE A 37 17.71 2.33 12.01
N LEU A 38 18.22 3.56 12.06
CA LEU A 38 17.79 4.68 11.23
C LEU A 38 18.61 4.69 9.95
N VAL A 39 17.96 4.55 8.79
CA VAL A 39 18.65 4.48 7.49
C VAL A 39 18.27 5.71 6.65
N ASP A 40 19.11 6.73 6.72
CA ASP A 40 18.99 7.94 5.93
C ASP A 40 19.49 7.73 4.50
N ASN A 41 18.59 7.86 3.53
CA ASN A 41 18.86 7.68 2.09
C ASN A 41 19.11 9.01 1.39
N GLU A 42 20.08 9.76 1.90
CA GLU A 42 20.49 11.07 1.37
C GLU A 42 19.31 12.06 1.38
N SER A 43 18.66 12.20 2.53
CA SER A 43 17.58 13.17 2.69
C SER A 43 18.13 14.59 2.53
N PRO A 44 17.53 15.44 1.66
CA PRO A 44 18.01 16.80 1.43
C PRO A 44 17.50 17.82 2.46
N ASP A 45 16.71 17.37 3.44
CA ASP A 45 16.12 18.14 4.52
C ASP A 45 16.85 17.82 5.85
N ASN A 46 16.35 18.26 7.02
CA ASN A 46 17.08 18.09 8.28
C ASN A 46 17.03 16.66 8.87
N CYS A 47 16.49 15.67 8.15
CA CYS A 47 16.45 14.29 8.62
C CYS A 47 17.80 13.72 9.10
N PRO A 48 18.94 13.95 8.41
CA PRO A 48 20.23 13.42 8.84
C PRO A 48 20.64 13.96 10.23
N LEU A 49 20.48 15.27 10.44
CA LEU A 49 20.77 15.93 11.70
C LEU A 49 19.89 15.40 12.83
N ILE A 50 18.59 15.22 12.57
CA ILE A 50 17.66 14.63 13.54
C ILE A 50 18.15 13.23 13.96
N CYS A 51 18.54 12.38 13.01
CA CYS A 51 19.02 11.03 13.31
C CYS A 51 20.25 11.05 14.23
N ASP A 52 21.24 11.88 13.91
CA ASP A 52 22.47 12.03 14.70
C ASP A 52 22.19 12.52 16.12
N GLU A 53 21.29 13.49 16.28
CA GLU A 53 20.89 14.00 17.59
C GLU A 53 20.22 12.93 18.47
N TYR A 54 19.37 12.08 17.89
CA TYR A 54 18.76 10.97 18.63
C TYR A 54 19.81 9.92 19.01
N ALA A 55 20.74 9.59 18.11
CA ALA A 55 21.79 8.61 18.37
C ALA A 55 22.75 9.02 19.49
N GLN A 56 22.94 10.32 19.70
CA GLN A 56 23.69 10.83 20.84
C GLN A 56 22.96 10.67 22.18
N LYS A 57 21.62 10.56 22.16
CA LYS A 57 20.76 10.50 23.36
C LYS A 57 20.45 9.07 23.81
N ASP A 58 20.41 8.11 22.89
CA ASP A 58 20.05 6.73 23.18
C ASP A 58 20.98 5.74 22.47
N ASN A 59 21.64 4.88 23.26
CA ASN A 59 22.65 3.94 22.78
C ASN A 59 22.07 2.75 22.00
N ARG A 60 20.75 2.58 21.98
CA ARG A 60 20.07 1.56 21.15
C ARG A 60 20.03 1.97 19.67
N ILE A 61 20.29 3.24 19.37
CA ILE A 61 20.15 3.79 18.02
C ILE A 61 21.44 3.63 17.23
N LYS A 62 21.31 3.15 16.00
CA LYS A 62 22.35 3.09 14.98
C LYS A 62 21.89 3.90 13.77
N VAL A 63 22.70 4.85 13.34
CA VAL A 63 22.41 5.67 12.16
C VAL A 63 23.30 5.21 11.01
N ILE A 64 22.68 5.08 9.83
CA ILE A 64 23.35 4.75 8.59
C ILE A 64 22.98 5.82 7.58
N HIS A 65 23.96 6.63 7.17
CA HIS A 65 23.83 7.53 6.04
C HIS A 65 24.34 6.84 4.78
N LYS A 66 23.55 6.86 3.72
CA LYS A 66 23.89 6.26 2.43
C LYS A 66 23.38 7.09 1.27
N GLU A 67 23.99 6.88 0.10
CA GLU A 67 23.52 7.45 -1.16
C GLU A 67 22.07 7.03 -1.47
N HIS A 68 21.35 7.90 -2.17
CA HIS A 68 19.96 7.67 -2.52
C HIS A 68 19.77 6.43 -3.40
N GLY A 69 19.09 5.40 -2.86
CA GLY A 69 18.78 4.15 -3.57
C GLY A 69 17.29 3.78 -3.56
N GLY A 70 16.42 4.68 -3.12
CA GLY A 70 15.00 4.38 -2.89
C GLY A 70 14.71 3.57 -1.63
N LEU A 71 13.42 3.32 -1.39
CA LEU A 71 12.91 2.73 -0.14
C LEU A 71 13.42 1.31 0.12
N LEU A 72 13.39 0.44 -0.90
CA LEU A 72 13.85 -0.94 -0.78
C LEU A 72 15.36 -1.01 -0.45
N SER A 73 16.17 -0.14 -1.06
CA SER A 73 17.60 -0.03 -0.75
C SER A 73 17.84 0.32 0.71
N GLY A 74 17.07 1.26 1.27
CA GLY A 74 17.12 1.61 2.70
C GLY A 74 16.76 0.42 3.60
N ARG A 75 15.69 -0.32 3.28
CA ARG A 75 15.28 -1.52 4.04
C ARG A 75 16.34 -2.62 4.00
N LYS A 76 16.91 -2.88 2.82
CA LYS A 76 18.02 -3.83 2.64
C LYS A 76 19.23 -3.45 3.49
N GLU A 77 19.62 -2.18 3.49
CA GLU A 77 20.76 -1.72 4.28
C GLU A 77 20.51 -1.85 5.78
N GLY A 78 19.32 -1.50 6.25
CA GLY A 78 18.93 -1.73 7.64
C GLY A 78 19.01 -3.21 8.02
N LEU A 79 18.53 -4.11 7.16
CA LEU A 79 18.57 -5.56 7.43
C LEU A 79 19.99 -6.14 7.41
N ARG A 80 20.91 -5.59 6.61
CA ARG A 80 22.32 -6.00 6.64
C ARG A 80 22.95 -5.78 8.02
N ASN A 81 22.57 -4.69 8.66
CA ASN A 81 23.12 -4.26 9.95
C ASN A 81 22.30 -4.72 11.16
N ALA A 82 21.16 -5.38 10.93
CA ALA A 82 20.27 -5.94 11.95
C ALA A 82 20.84 -7.20 12.61
N ASN A 83 20.86 -7.20 13.95
CA ASN A 83 21.35 -8.27 14.82
C ASN A 83 20.21 -8.97 15.58
N GLY A 84 19.00 -8.42 15.55
CA GLY A 84 17.85 -8.93 16.27
C GLY A 84 17.36 -10.29 15.79
N LYS A 85 16.83 -11.13 16.68
CA LYS A 85 16.17 -12.39 16.27
C LYS A 85 15.02 -12.11 15.29
N TYR A 86 14.29 -11.02 15.54
CA TYR A 86 13.21 -10.52 14.69
C TYR A 86 13.49 -9.13 14.12
N VAL A 87 12.73 -8.78 13.08
CA VAL A 87 12.79 -7.49 12.41
C VAL A 87 11.40 -6.90 12.31
N ALA A 88 11.27 -5.64 12.72
CA ALA A 88 10.09 -4.80 12.52
C ALA A 88 10.47 -3.61 11.63
N TYR A 89 9.77 -3.44 10.51
CA TYR A 89 9.87 -2.21 9.71
C TYR A 89 8.83 -1.21 10.18
N ILE A 90 9.24 0.05 10.30
CA ILE A 90 8.38 1.19 10.60
C ILE A 90 8.73 2.30 9.60
N ASP A 91 7.75 2.84 8.90
CA ASP A 91 7.98 3.95 7.97
C ASP A 91 8.16 5.27 8.77
N GLY A 92 9.10 6.11 8.36
CA GLY A 92 9.53 7.29 9.13
C GLY A 92 8.49 8.40 9.30
N ASP A 93 7.37 8.32 8.58
CA ASP A 93 6.23 9.22 8.68
C ASP A 93 5.07 8.70 9.54
N ASP A 94 5.19 7.47 10.02
CA ASP A 94 4.23 6.79 10.87
C ASP A 94 4.67 6.82 12.35
N TRP A 95 3.87 6.23 13.23
CA TRP A 95 4.25 5.99 14.63
C TRP A 95 3.60 4.70 15.14
N VAL A 96 4.03 4.22 16.30
CA VAL A 96 3.53 2.97 16.88
C VAL A 96 2.97 3.16 18.27
N ASP A 97 2.05 2.28 18.66
CA ASP A 97 1.50 2.20 20.01
C ASP A 97 2.60 1.78 21.00
N LYS A 98 2.50 2.22 22.26
CA LYS A 98 3.44 1.92 23.34
C LYS A 98 3.72 0.42 23.54
N PHE A 99 2.74 -0.42 23.24
CA PHE A 99 2.84 -1.88 23.40
C PHE A 99 3.13 -2.63 22.10
N TYR A 100 3.46 -1.93 21.00
CA TYR A 100 3.64 -2.52 19.68
C TYR A 100 4.68 -3.64 19.66
N LEU A 101 5.90 -3.37 20.09
CA LEU A 101 6.99 -4.36 20.09
C LEU A 101 6.74 -5.50 21.08
N ASP A 102 6.20 -5.20 22.25
CA ASP A 102 5.91 -6.16 23.31
C ASP A 102 4.89 -7.22 22.84
N ILE A 103 3.75 -6.76 22.31
CA ILE A 103 2.70 -7.65 21.80
C ILE A 103 3.20 -8.46 20.61
N LEU A 104 3.91 -7.83 19.66
CA LEU A 104 4.49 -8.55 18.52
C LEU A 104 5.47 -9.64 18.97
N PHE A 105 6.34 -9.32 19.94
CA PHE A 105 7.32 -10.25 20.49
C PHE A 105 6.64 -11.44 21.18
N ILE A 106 5.67 -11.19 22.07
CA ILE A 106 4.93 -12.23 22.77
C ILE A 106 4.21 -13.14 21.78
N LEU A 107 3.54 -12.58 20.77
CA LEU A 107 2.86 -13.35 19.73
C LEU A 107 3.84 -14.21 18.92
N ALA A 108 5.04 -13.71 18.66
CA ALA A 108 6.08 -14.45 17.95
C ALA A 108 6.64 -15.60 18.81
N GLU A 109 7.06 -15.33 20.05
CA GLU A 109 7.73 -16.32 20.90
C GLU A 109 6.76 -17.43 21.36
N VAL A 110 5.59 -17.07 21.88
CA VAL A 110 4.62 -18.05 22.43
C VAL A 110 4.17 -19.03 21.35
N ASN A 111 4.05 -18.56 20.11
CA ASN A 111 3.61 -19.39 18.99
C ASN A 111 4.77 -19.92 18.14
N ASN A 112 6.03 -19.57 18.41
CA ASN A 112 7.17 -19.86 17.54
C ASN A 112 6.91 -19.43 16.08
N SER A 113 6.42 -18.21 15.89
CA SER A 113 6.01 -17.69 14.57
C SER A 113 7.21 -17.29 13.72
N ASP A 114 7.12 -17.57 12.43
CA ASP A 114 8.01 -16.99 11.42
C ASP A 114 7.53 -15.58 11.03
N LEU A 115 6.22 -15.35 10.98
CA LEU A 115 5.61 -14.05 10.72
C LEU A 115 4.49 -13.77 11.73
N VAL A 116 4.49 -12.57 12.28
CA VAL A 116 3.33 -12.02 13.00
C VAL A 116 2.73 -10.88 12.19
N VAL A 117 1.41 -10.87 12.04
CA VAL A 117 0.63 -9.80 11.39
C VAL A 117 -0.35 -9.21 12.39
N THR A 118 -0.38 -7.88 12.51
CA THR A 118 -1.32 -7.15 13.39
C THR A 118 -2.21 -6.21 12.59
N GLY A 119 -3.23 -5.67 13.25
CA GLY A 119 -4.01 -4.57 12.70
C GLY A 119 -3.25 -3.25 12.77
N HIS A 120 -3.85 -2.21 12.19
CA HIS A 120 -3.32 -0.86 12.25
C HIS A 120 -4.45 0.16 12.36
N PHE A 121 -4.09 1.35 12.78
CA PHE A 121 -4.85 2.57 12.66
C PHE A 121 -4.43 3.26 11.37
N ARG A 122 -5.39 3.76 10.61
CA ARG A 122 -5.17 4.65 9.48
C ARG A 122 -5.57 6.05 9.93
N GLU A 123 -4.61 6.96 9.96
CA GLU A 123 -4.83 8.35 10.30
C GLU A 123 -4.86 9.21 9.04
N PHE A 124 -5.94 9.98 8.88
CA PHE A 124 -6.11 10.92 7.79
C PHE A 124 -6.75 12.20 8.33
N ASP A 125 -5.99 13.29 8.30
CA ASP A 125 -6.43 14.62 8.74
C ASP A 125 -7.04 14.62 10.16
N GLY A 126 -6.34 13.98 11.10
CA GLY A 126 -6.77 13.87 12.50
C GLY A 126 -7.85 12.81 12.76
N LYS A 127 -8.46 12.21 11.73
CA LYS A 127 -9.40 11.08 11.89
C LYS A 127 -8.63 9.78 11.93
N ILE A 128 -9.07 8.87 12.79
CA ILE A 128 -8.45 7.55 12.95
C ILE A 128 -9.47 6.46 12.60
N GLU A 129 -9.20 5.70 11.53
CA GLU A 129 -9.91 4.48 11.16
C GLU A 129 -9.15 3.27 11.71
N THR A 130 -9.86 2.30 12.29
CA THR A 130 -9.24 1.03 12.70
C THR A 130 -9.35 -0.02 11.59
N VAL A 131 -8.22 -0.49 11.09
CA VAL A 131 -8.13 -1.53 10.05
C VAL A 131 -7.63 -2.83 10.67
N LYS A 132 -8.44 -3.89 10.56
CA LYS A 132 -8.16 -5.19 11.18
C LYS A 132 -8.00 -6.27 10.11
N PRO A 133 -7.07 -7.24 10.28
CA PRO A 133 -7.01 -8.41 9.41
C PRO A 133 -8.33 -9.16 9.41
N VAL A 134 -8.66 -9.80 8.28
CA VAL A 134 -9.91 -10.56 8.12
C VAL A 134 -10.00 -11.70 9.14
N TYR A 135 -8.86 -12.34 9.44
CA TYR A 135 -8.76 -13.50 10.31
C TYR A 135 -8.00 -13.22 11.60
N THR A 136 -8.07 -14.15 12.55
CA THR A 136 -7.21 -14.23 13.73
C THR A 136 -6.92 -15.68 13.99
N GLY A 137 -5.67 -16.00 14.32
CA GLY A 137 -5.26 -17.37 14.58
C GLY A 137 -3.78 -17.61 14.33
N VAL A 138 -3.39 -18.85 14.60
CA VAL A 138 -2.08 -19.40 14.30
C VAL A 138 -2.27 -20.41 13.18
N PHE A 139 -1.48 -20.29 12.12
CA PHE A 139 -1.56 -21.09 10.91
C PHE A 139 -0.24 -21.82 10.70
N GLU A 140 -0.32 -23.13 10.57
CA GLU A 140 0.83 -23.98 10.27
C GLU A 140 1.11 -23.99 8.75
N GLU A 141 2.27 -24.52 8.35
CA GLU A 141 2.79 -24.48 6.97
C GLU A 141 1.76 -24.94 5.93
N ASN A 142 1.04 -26.03 6.21
CA ASN A 142 0.03 -26.56 5.31
C ASN A 142 -1.18 -25.62 5.17
N GLU A 143 -1.60 -24.94 6.23
CA GLU A 143 -2.71 -24.00 6.21
C GLU A 143 -2.32 -22.70 5.49
N ILE A 144 -1.09 -22.22 5.70
CA ILE A 144 -0.54 -21.09 4.97
C ILE A 144 -0.61 -21.38 3.46
N LYS A 145 -0.14 -22.55 3.03
CA LYS A 145 -0.09 -22.94 1.60
C LYS A 145 -1.47 -23.23 0.99
N SER A 146 -2.35 -23.88 1.74
CA SER A 146 -3.64 -24.35 1.21
C SER A 146 -4.78 -23.34 1.35
N SER A 147 -4.71 -22.43 2.34
CA SER A 147 -5.82 -21.55 2.70
C SER A 147 -5.48 -20.07 2.54
N ILE A 148 -4.26 -19.65 2.91
CA ILE A 148 -3.86 -18.23 2.89
C ILE A 148 -3.29 -17.82 1.53
N LEU A 149 -2.21 -18.46 1.06
CA LEU A 149 -1.54 -18.11 -0.21
C LEU A 149 -2.49 -18.08 -1.43
N PRO A 150 -3.48 -18.99 -1.58
CA PRO A 150 -4.39 -18.98 -2.72
C PRO A 150 -5.32 -17.75 -2.79
N LYS A 151 -5.37 -16.94 -1.74
CA LYS A 151 -6.26 -15.77 -1.64
C LYS A 151 -5.53 -14.50 -1.16
N VAL A 152 -4.21 -14.58 -1.01
CA VAL A 152 -3.42 -13.55 -0.31
C VAL A 152 -3.48 -12.19 -1.00
N MET A 153 -3.43 -12.15 -2.34
CA MET A 153 -3.56 -10.93 -3.14
C MET A 153 -4.99 -10.63 -3.56
N TYR A 154 -5.79 -11.67 -3.81
CA TYR A 154 -7.16 -11.56 -4.29
C TYR A 154 -7.99 -12.75 -3.80
N ASN A 155 -9.05 -12.46 -3.06
CA ASN A 155 -9.95 -13.45 -2.46
C ASN A 155 -11.30 -13.59 -3.20
N GLY A 156 -11.47 -12.90 -4.33
CA GLY A 156 -12.75 -12.76 -5.03
C GLY A 156 -13.32 -11.34 -5.01
N THR A 157 -12.79 -10.47 -4.14
CA THR A 157 -13.13 -9.04 -4.10
C THR A 157 -11.91 -8.19 -4.47
N PHE A 158 -12.12 -7.23 -5.38
CA PHE A 158 -11.06 -6.36 -5.87
C PHE A 158 -10.51 -5.47 -4.74
N CYS A 159 -9.19 -5.29 -4.67
CA CYS A 159 -8.49 -4.50 -3.64
C CYS A 159 -8.79 -4.90 -2.18
N GLU A 160 -9.18 -6.15 -1.92
CA GLU A 160 -9.38 -6.70 -0.57
C GLU A 160 -8.50 -7.94 -0.34
N PRO A 161 -7.17 -7.77 -0.19
CA PRO A 161 -6.27 -8.90 0.09
C PRO A 161 -6.52 -9.49 1.48
N GLU A 162 -6.31 -10.79 1.66
CA GLU A 162 -6.46 -11.43 2.99
C GLU A 162 -5.35 -11.00 3.97
N ILE A 163 -4.15 -10.77 3.45
CA ILE A 163 -3.01 -10.22 4.18
C ILE A 163 -2.57 -8.96 3.45
N THR A 164 -2.49 -7.83 4.16
CA THR A 164 -2.00 -6.59 3.56
C THR A 164 -0.55 -6.74 3.12
N THR A 165 -0.22 -6.12 1.99
CA THR A 165 1.13 -6.16 1.41
C THR A 165 2.18 -5.54 2.31
N TYR A 166 1.81 -4.49 3.06
CA TYR A 166 2.71 -3.64 3.83
C TYR A 166 3.72 -4.42 4.64
N VAL A 167 4.98 -4.02 4.64
CA VAL A 167 5.97 -4.64 5.55
C VAL A 167 5.85 -4.13 6.98
N TRP A 168 5.22 -2.98 7.18
CA TRP A 168 4.88 -2.48 8.51
C TRP A 168 3.68 -3.24 9.12
N SER A 169 3.44 -3.01 10.42
CA SER A 169 2.50 -3.77 11.28
C SER A 169 2.76 -5.27 11.37
N LYS A 170 4.01 -5.68 11.10
CA LYS A 170 4.45 -7.08 11.06
C LYS A 170 5.78 -7.27 11.79
N LEU A 171 5.99 -8.48 12.32
CA LEU A 171 7.26 -8.93 12.89
C LEU A 171 7.76 -10.14 12.12
N PHE A 172 8.93 -10.02 11.50
CA PHE A 172 9.54 -11.06 10.67
C PHE A 172 10.68 -11.74 11.41
N LYS A 173 10.78 -13.06 11.33
CA LYS A 173 11.99 -13.79 11.71
C LYS A 173 13.14 -13.41 10.77
N ARG A 174 14.20 -12.81 11.32
CA ARG A 174 15.26 -12.16 10.54
C ARG A 174 15.91 -13.10 9.52
N GLU A 175 16.19 -14.34 9.94
CA GLU A 175 16.90 -15.32 9.10
C GLU A 175 16.14 -15.67 7.82
N LEU A 176 14.81 -15.74 7.88
CA LEU A 176 13.97 -15.98 6.70
C LEU A 176 13.86 -14.72 5.86
N LEU A 177 13.77 -13.55 6.49
CA LEU A 177 13.64 -12.28 5.78
C LEU A 177 14.86 -11.99 4.91
N LYS A 178 16.06 -12.34 5.39
CA LYS A 178 17.31 -12.22 4.62
C LYS A 178 17.29 -13.05 3.32
N LYS A 179 16.61 -14.19 3.30
CA LYS A 179 16.50 -15.03 2.09
C LYS A 179 15.63 -14.40 1.01
N ILE A 180 14.73 -13.49 1.42
CA ILE A 180 13.73 -12.90 0.55
C ILE A 180 14.13 -11.51 0.08
N ILE A 181 14.37 -10.58 1.01
CA ILE A 181 14.47 -9.15 0.65
C ILE A 181 15.64 -8.86 -0.28
N PHE A 182 16.75 -9.60 -0.17
CA PHE A 182 17.93 -9.42 -1.02
C PHE A 182 17.75 -9.97 -2.43
N GLU A 183 16.73 -10.81 -2.68
CA GLU A 183 16.36 -11.29 -4.01
C GLU A 183 15.42 -10.33 -4.74
N VAL A 184 14.73 -9.44 -4.02
CA VAL A 184 13.79 -8.47 -4.63
C VAL A 184 14.60 -7.44 -5.44
N PRO A 185 14.37 -7.28 -6.75
CA PRO A 185 15.06 -6.28 -7.57
C PRO A 185 14.80 -4.84 -7.09
N ASP A 186 15.85 -3.99 -7.07
CA ASP A 186 15.75 -2.59 -6.63
C ASP A 186 14.93 -1.72 -7.59
N GLU A 187 14.74 -2.18 -8.83
CA GLU A 187 13.89 -1.55 -9.84
C GLU A 187 12.39 -1.69 -9.53
N ILE A 188 12.00 -2.61 -8.64
CA ILE A 188 10.63 -2.70 -8.13
C ILE A 188 10.44 -1.57 -7.11
N VAL A 189 9.93 -0.43 -7.59
CA VAL A 189 9.67 0.77 -6.76
C VAL A 189 8.22 0.87 -6.27
N MET A 190 7.34 0.03 -6.80
CA MET A 190 5.96 -0.10 -6.37
C MET A 190 5.60 -1.57 -6.29
N GLY A 191 5.02 -1.97 -5.16
CA GLY A 191 4.68 -3.36 -4.88
C GLY A 191 5.86 -4.17 -4.34
N GLU A 192 6.96 -3.52 -3.96
CA GLU A 192 8.07 -4.09 -3.22
C GLU A 192 7.59 -4.73 -1.90
N ASP A 193 6.60 -4.13 -1.27
CA ASP A 193 5.94 -4.67 -0.07
C ASP A 193 5.32 -6.05 -0.35
N ALA A 194 4.60 -6.20 -1.46
CA ALA A 194 4.03 -7.47 -1.87
C ALA A 194 5.11 -8.49 -2.25
N ALA A 195 6.16 -8.03 -2.95
CA ALA A 195 7.30 -8.86 -3.30
C ALA A 195 7.96 -9.43 -2.04
N ILE A 196 8.08 -8.66 -0.95
CA ILE A 196 8.62 -9.14 0.32
C ILE A 196 7.60 -10.03 1.04
N THR A 197 6.42 -9.50 1.37
CA THR A 197 5.46 -10.16 2.27
C THR A 197 4.94 -11.48 1.72
N TYR A 198 4.56 -11.54 0.44
CA TYR A 198 3.96 -12.76 -0.12
C TYR A 198 4.98 -13.85 -0.41
N THR A 199 6.21 -13.49 -0.78
CA THR A 199 7.28 -14.48 -0.94
C THR A 199 7.86 -14.92 0.40
N TYR A 200 7.82 -14.07 1.43
CA TYR A 200 8.10 -14.47 2.80
C TYR A 200 7.09 -15.51 3.31
N LEU A 201 5.78 -15.28 3.06
CA LEU A 201 4.74 -16.26 3.39
C LEU A 201 4.95 -17.59 2.66
N SER A 202 5.51 -17.57 1.46
CA SER A 202 5.78 -18.77 0.64
C SER A 202 6.78 -19.74 1.29
N ILE A 203 7.70 -19.22 2.10
CA ILE A 203 8.71 -20.01 2.83
C ILE A 203 8.42 -20.12 4.34
N SER A 204 7.37 -19.47 4.83
CA SER A 204 6.99 -19.47 6.24
C SER A 204 6.35 -20.79 6.63
N LYS A 205 6.72 -21.30 7.80
CA LYS A 205 6.12 -22.50 8.40
C LYS A 205 5.08 -22.17 9.44
N LYS A 206 5.17 -20.99 10.07
CA LYS A 206 4.23 -20.57 11.10
C LYS A 206 3.87 -19.10 11.01
N LEU A 207 2.58 -18.82 10.88
CA LEU A 207 2.01 -17.48 10.77
C LEU A 207 1.06 -17.23 11.93
N THR A 208 1.24 -16.12 12.64
CA THR A 208 0.27 -15.64 13.64
C THR A 208 -0.39 -14.36 13.15
N ILE A 209 -1.71 -14.34 13.11
CA ILE A 209 -2.51 -13.17 12.75
C ILE A 209 -3.28 -12.70 13.98
N SER A 210 -3.09 -11.44 14.35
CA SER A 210 -3.80 -10.77 15.45
C SER A 210 -4.59 -9.57 14.94
N ARG A 211 -5.78 -9.37 15.51
CA ARG A 211 -6.66 -8.22 15.20
C ARG A 211 -6.38 -6.98 16.04
N ILE A 212 -5.38 -7.01 16.91
CA ILE A 212 -5.02 -5.86 17.75
C ILE A 212 -4.38 -4.80 16.85
N PRO A 213 -4.95 -3.59 16.75
CA PRO A 213 -4.33 -2.50 16.02
C PRO A 213 -3.25 -1.83 16.87
N LEU A 214 -2.02 -1.76 16.36
CA LEU A 214 -0.86 -1.25 17.13
C LEU A 214 0.04 -0.29 16.35
N TYR A 215 -0.19 -0.17 15.05
CA TYR A 215 0.60 0.67 14.15
C TYR A 215 -0.27 1.83 13.66
N TYR A 216 0.23 3.06 13.63
CA TYR A 216 -0.50 4.22 13.14
C TYR A 216 0.07 4.68 11.81
N TYR A 217 -0.64 4.31 10.73
CA TYR A 217 -0.32 4.67 9.37
C TYR A 217 -0.86 6.07 9.03
N ARG A 218 0.02 7.03 8.78
CA ARG A 218 -0.31 8.40 8.42
C ARG A 218 -0.54 8.54 6.91
N GLN A 219 -1.74 8.93 6.54
CA GLN A 219 -2.05 9.33 5.18
C GLN A 219 -1.92 10.85 5.04
N ARG A 220 -0.86 11.27 4.37
CA ARG A 220 -0.56 12.69 4.10
C ARG A 220 -0.58 12.99 2.61
N ASP A 221 -0.88 14.24 2.27
CA ASP A 221 -0.90 14.67 0.88
C ASP A 221 0.51 14.61 0.27
N GLY A 222 0.57 14.11 -0.97
CA GLY A 222 1.85 13.84 -1.64
C GLY A 222 2.41 12.43 -1.44
N SER A 223 1.95 11.64 -0.44
CA SER A 223 2.43 10.26 -0.21
C SER A 223 2.14 9.30 -1.38
N ILE A 224 1.03 9.54 -2.09
CA ILE A 224 0.59 8.78 -3.27
C ILE A 224 1.22 9.30 -4.58
N LEU A 225 1.70 10.55 -4.58
CA LEU A 225 2.21 11.25 -5.77
C LEU A 225 3.71 10.98 -6.00
N LYS A 226 4.19 9.75 -5.77
CA LYS A 226 5.57 9.40 -6.16
C LYS A 226 5.71 9.62 -7.67
N SER A 227 6.49 10.63 -8.05
CA SER A 227 6.69 11.06 -9.43
C SER A 227 7.19 9.90 -10.30
N VAL A 228 6.33 9.39 -11.16
CA VAL A 228 6.73 8.48 -12.24
C VAL A 228 7.16 9.33 -13.42
N LYS A 229 8.39 9.15 -13.90
CA LYS A 229 8.93 9.93 -15.03
C LYS A 229 8.11 9.70 -16.31
N THR A 230 7.74 8.46 -16.62
CA THR A 230 6.91 8.10 -17.78
C THR A 230 6.12 6.80 -17.54
N PRO A 231 4.92 6.62 -18.16
CA PRO A 231 4.17 5.36 -18.09
C PRO A 231 4.99 4.15 -18.54
N LYS A 232 5.83 4.30 -19.58
CA LYS A 232 6.70 3.24 -20.09
C LYS A 232 7.61 2.64 -19.01
N VAL A 233 8.27 3.48 -18.21
CA VAL A 233 9.16 3.02 -17.14
C VAL A 233 8.35 2.33 -16.04
N GLU A 234 7.15 2.81 -15.74
CA GLU A 234 6.28 2.20 -14.73
C GLU A 234 5.83 0.80 -15.13
N TYR A 235 5.38 0.61 -16.37
CA TYR A 235 4.94 -0.71 -16.84
C TYR A 235 6.09 -1.71 -16.91
N TYR A 236 7.28 -1.26 -17.29
CA TYR A 236 8.48 -2.09 -17.21
C TYR A 236 8.73 -2.58 -15.76
N ARG A 237 8.70 -1.67 -14.78
CA ARG A 237 8.92 -2.00 -13.36
C ARG A 237 7.83 -2.90 -12.78
N LEU A 238 6.57 -2.66 -13.14
CA LEU A 238 5.47 -3.56 -12.78
C LEU A 238 5.60 -4.94 -13.45
N GLY A 239 6.21 -5.00 -14.64
CA GLY A 239 6.56 -6.25 -15.30
C GLY A 239 7.59 -7.05 -14.49
N LEU A 240 8.60 -6.37 -13.94
CA LEU A 240 9.57 -7.00 -13.03
C LEU A 240 8.89 -7.54 -11.77
N LEU A 241 7.95 -6.79 -11.18
CA LEU A 241 7.17 -7.27 -10.04
C LEU A 241 6.34 -8.51 -10.39
N LYS A 242 5.63 -8.47 -11.52
CA LYS A 242 4.86 -9.61 -12.03
C LYS A 242 5.75 -10.85 -12.16
N ASP A 243 6.84 -10.73 -12.90
CA ASP A 243 7.75 -11.84 -13.18
C ASP A 243 8.36 -12.38 -11.87
N PHE A 244 8.75 -11.50 -10.94
CA PHE A 244 9.26 -11.90 -9.62
C PHE A 244 8.24 -12.70 -8.81
N LEU A 245 6.99 -12.20 -8.71
CA LEU A 245 5.92 -12.90 -7.98
C LEU A 245 5.56 -14.23 -8.63
N GLU A 246 5.52 -14.29 -9.97
CA GLU A 246 5.26 -15.54 -10.71
C GLU A 246 6.33 -16.59 -10.42
N ILE A 247 7.60 -16.21 -10.51
CA ILE A 247 8.72 -17.12 -10.24
C ILE A 247 8.66 -17.64 -8.80
N LYS A 248 8.39 -16.77 -7.82
CA LYS A 248 8.46 -17.14 -6.40
C LYS A 248 7.21 -17.88 -5.90
N LEU A 249 6.06 -17.69 -6.52
CA LEU A 249 4.79 -18.27 -6.05
C LEU A 249 4.26 -19.42 -6.91
N SER A 250 4.69 -19.56 -8.17
CA SER A 250 4.28 -20.67 -9.05
C SER A 250 4.58 -22.08 -8.52
N PRO A 251 5.61 -22.33 -7.69
CA PRO A 251 5.81 -23.66 -7.10
C PRO A 251 4.73 -24.06 -6.08
N LEU A 252 3.97 -23.09 -5.55
CA LEU A 252 3.01 -23.30 -4.47
C LEU A 252 1.56 -23.11 -4.92
N LEU A 253 1.33 -22.33 -5.96
CA LEU A 253 0.00 -21.95 -6.42
C LEU A 253 -0.31 -22.50 -7.80
N ASN A 254 -1.56 -22.94 -7.99
CA ASN A 254 -2.05 -23.30 -9.31
C ASN A 254 -1.95 -22.09 -10.27
N LYS A 255 -1.47 -22.32 -11.50
CA LYS A 255 -1.26 -21.29 -12.52
C LYS A 255 -2.48 -20.38 -12.73
N LYS A 256 -3.70 -20.93 -12.80
CA LYS A 256 -4.93 -20.13 -12.98
C LYS A 256 -5.16 -19.21 -11.77
N ASN A 257 -5.01 -19.75 -10.56
CA ASN A 257 -5.17 -18.98 -9.33
C ASN A 257 -4.13 -17.85 -9.25
N LEU A 258 -2.84 -18.17 -9.44
CA LEU A 258 -1.76 -17.19 -9.41
C LEU A 258 -1.95 -16.09 -10.45
N ASN A 259 -2.27 -16.44 -11.69
CA ASN A 259 -2.52 -15.47 -12.75
C ASN A 259 -3.69 -14.54 -12.40
N THR A 260 -4.77 -15.07 -11.82
CA THR A 260 -5.92 -14.26 -11.41
C THR A 260 -5.53 -13.28 -10.31
N GLN A 261 -4.79 -13.75 -9.30
CA GLN A 261 -4.32 -12.92 -8.19
C GLN A 261 -3.41 -11.78 -8.69
N ILE A 262 -2.44 -12.09 -9.55
CA ILE A 262 -1.52 -11.11 -10.13
C ILE A 262 -2.26 -10.13 -11.05
N LEU A 263 -3.23 -10.60 -11.84
CA LEU A 263 -4.03 -9.75 -12.73
C LEU A 263 -4.75 -8.63 -11.97
N TYR A 264 -5.48 -8.98 -10.91
CA TYR A 264 -6.20 -7.98 -10.13
C TYR A 264 -5.24 -7.10 -9.32
N TYR A 265 -4.15 -7.67 -8.81
CA TYR A 265 -3.16 -6.89 -8.08
C TYR A 265 -2.48 -5.85 -8.99
N LEU A 266 -1.99 -6.24 -10.17
CA LEU A 266 -1.41 -5.32 -11.15
C LEU A 266 -2.42 -4.25 -11.59
N TYR A 267 -3.66 -4.63 -11.85
CA TYR A 267 -4.69 -3.66 -12.22
C TYR A 267 -4.92 -2.62 -11.13
N SER A 268 -4.95 -3.02 -9.85
CA SER A 268 -5.06 -2.08 -8.73
C SER A 268 -3.90 -1.09 -8.68
N LEU A 269 -2.67 -1.57 -8.87
CA LEU A 269 -1.46 -0.77 -8.90
C LEU A 269 -1.47 0.24 -10.07
N ILE A 270 -1.86 -0.20 -11.26
CA ILE A 270 -1.96 0.65 -12.45
C ILE A 270 -3.02 1.74 -12.26
N LEU A 271 -4.16 1.42 -11.66
CA LEU A 271 -5.20 2.41 -11.33
C LEU A 271 -4.67 3.46 -10.35
N VAL A 272 -4.05 3.03 -9.25
CA VAL A 272 -3.45 3.95 -8.25
C VAL A 272 -2.44 4.88 -8.91
N ARG A 273 -1.60 4.38 -9.83
CA ARG A 273 -0.61 5.21 -10.53
C ARG A 273 -1.21 6.18 -11.52
N SER A 274 -2.18 5.71 -12.29
CA SER A 274 -2.79 6.49 -13.37
C SER A 274 -3.81 7.53 -12.88
N GLY A 275 -4.35 7.35 -11.67
CA GLY A 275 -5.48 8.15 -11.20
C GLY A 275 -6.74 7.79 -11.98
N GLY A 276 -6.92 6.51 -12.27
CA GLY A 276 -8.08 5.96 -12.98
C GLY A 276 -7.91 5.89 -14.50
N LEU A 277 -7.54 6.98 -15.18
CA LEU A 277 -7.40 6.98 -16.64
C LEU A 277 -6.05 6.40 -17.06
N ILE A 278 -6.06 5.23 -17.70
CA ILE A 278 -4.83 4.47 -17.99
C ILE A 278 -4.26 4.86 -19.34
N HIS A 279 -2.95 5.11 -19.36
CA HIS A 279 -2.22 5.60 -20.53
C HIS A 279 -1.34 4.50 -21.13
N ASP A 280 -1.06 4.54 -22.44
CA ASP A 280 -0.02 3.70 -23.05
C ASP A 280 1.40 4.22 -22.71
N ALA A 281 2.41 3.54 -23.24
CA ALA A 281 3.82 3.91 -23.09
C ALA A 281 4.17 5.30 -23.67
N PHE A 282 3.31 5.85 -24.54
CA PHE A 282 3.47 7.15 -25.19
C PHE A 282 2.65 8.26 -24.50
N GLY A 283 1.87 7.91 -23.48
CA GLY A 283 1.05 8.86 -22.72
C GLY A 283 -0.35 9.08 -23.30
N ASN A 284 -0.81 8.27 -24.26
CA ASN A 284 -2.19 8.36 -24.76
C ASN A 284 -3.12 7.58 -23.84
N ILE A 285 -4.30 8.13 -23.51
CA ILE A 285 -5.31 7.39 -22.75
C ILE A 285 -5.83 6.24 -23.62
N ILE A 286 -5.65 5.00 -23.16
CA ILE A 286 -6.12 3.79 -23.86
C ILE A 286 -7.27 3.09 -23.14
N PHE A 287 -7.48 3.38 -21.86
CA PHE A 287 -8.52 2.73 -21.08
C PHE A 287 -9.11 3.64 -20.01
N ASN A 288 -10.45 3.69 -20.02
CA ASN A 288 -11.26 4.32 -18.99
C ASN A 288 -11.97 3.22 -18.19
N PRO A 289 -11.71 3.08 -16.87
CA PRO A 289 -12.35 2.05 -16.05
C PRO A 289 -13.84 2.33 -15.79
N PHE A 290 -14.33 3.56 -16.06
CA PHE A 290 -15.73 3.94 -15.89
C PHE A 290 -16.51 3.72 -17.19
N LEU A 291 -16.72 2.45 -17.57
CA LEU A 291 -17.13 2.05 -18.94
C LEU A 291 -18.38 2.70 -19.53
N LYS A 292 -19.29 3.27 -18.72
CA LYS A 292 -20.49 3.97 -19.26
C LYS A 292 -20.25 5.43 -19.62
N THR A 293 -19.10 5.99 -19.24
CA THR A 293 -18.77 7.40 -19.47
C THR A 293 -17.88 7.55 -20.70
N GLU A 294 -17.96 8.70 -21.35
CA GLU A 294 -17.15 9.02 -22.52
C GLU A 294 -16.32 10.29 -22.28
N LYS A 295 -15.41 10.59 -23.20
CA LYS A 295 -14.67 11.85 -23.18
C LYS A 295 -15.66 13.03 -23.24
N ASN A 296 -15.43 14.04 -22.40
CA ASN A 296 -16.26 15.22 -22.20
C ASN A 296 -17.60 15.00 -21.47
N SER A 297 -17.91 13.79 -20.98
CA SER A 297 -19.06 13.61 -20.09
C SER A 297 -18.99 14.60 -18.92
N LYS A 298 -20.12 15.22 -18.59
CA LYS A 298 -20.31 16.04 -17.38
C LYS A 298 -20.43 15.07 -16.20
N VAL A 299 -19.43 15.07 -15.32
CA VAL A 299 -19.37 14.11 -14.21
C VAL A 299 -19.37 14.81 -12.86
N ILE A 300 -20.15 14.25 -11.94
CA ILE A 300 -19.93 14.45 -10.51
C ILE A 300 -18.94 13.39 -10.06
N VAL A 301 -17.92 13.78 -9.29
CA VAL A 301 -16.96 12.84 -8.72
C VAL A 301 -17.24 12.71 -7.22
N TYR A 302 -17.48 11.49 -6.76
CA TYR A 302 -17.50 11.15 -5.35
C TYR A 302 -16.15 10.58 -4.92
N SER A 303 -15.73 11.00 -3.73
CA SER A 303 -14.57 10.61 -2.92
C SER A 303 -13.49 11.69 -2.95
N SER A 304 -13.27 12.28 -1.79
CA SER A 304 -12.14 13.13 -1.44
C SER A 304 -10.97 12.33 -0.86
N GLY A 305 -11.10 11.00 -0.76
CA GLY A 305 -10.01 10.11 -0.37
C GLY A 305 -8.87 10.09 -1.39
N SER A 306 -7.76 9.45 -1.02
CA SER A 306 -6.51 9.36 -1.80
C SER A 306 -6.70 9.14 -3.32
N PHE A 307 -7.45 8.10 -3.70
CA PHE A 307 -7.67 7.79 -5.13
C PHE A 307 -8.54 8.83 -5.83
N GLY A 308 -9.54 9.39 -5.14
CA GLY A 308 -10.37 10.48 -5.67
C GLY A 308 -9.58 11.76 -5.91
N ARG A 309 -8.73 12.16 -4.97
CA ARG A 309 -7.80 13.29 -5.15
C ARG A 309 -6.88 13.09 -6.36
N HIS A 310 -6.33 11.89 -6.49
CA HIS A 310 -5.46 11.57 -7.62
C HIS A 310 -6.24 11.53 -8.95
N PHE A 311 -7.47 11.03 -8.95
CA PHE A 311 -8.34 11.08 -10.11
C PHE A 311 -8.62 12.53 -10.58
N ILE A 312 -8.96 13.43 -9.65
CA ILE A 312 -9.15 14.86 -9.96
C ILE A 312 -7.87 15.48 -10.52
N SER A 313 -6.72 15.22 -9.89
CA SER A 313 -5.40 15.72 -10.31
C SER A 313 -4.95 15.17 -11.68
N SER A 314 -5.27 13.91 -11.98
CA SER A 314 -5.00 13.31 -13.29
C SER A 314 -5.95 13.88 -14.36
N ASN A 315 -7.22 14.07 -14.04
CA ASN A 315 -8.20 14.62 -14.98
C ASN A 315 -7.89 16.09 -15.32
N SER A 316 -7.40 16.91 -14.39
CA SER A 316 -7.05 18.31 -14.68
C SER A 316 -5.93 18.46 -15.72
N LYS A 317 -5.08 17.44 -15.89
CA LYS A 317 -4.03 17.40 -16.91
C LYS A 317 -4.54 16.98 -18.28
N SER A 318 -5.49 16.04 -18.32
CA SER A 318 -5.99 15.45 -19.57
C SER A 318 -7.26 16.10 -20.09
N ASN A 319 -8.04 16.75 -19.21
CA ASN A 319 -9.40 17.24 -19.45
C ASN A 319 -10.30 16.18 -20.08
N PHE A 320 -10.15 14.91 -19.67
CA PHE A 320 -10.92 13.81 -20.24
C PHE A 320 -12.40 13.92 -19.86
N PHE A 321 -12.71 14.25 -18.61
CA PHE A 321 -14.05 14.54 -18.12
C PHE A 321 -14.25 16.02 -17.82
N LYS A 322 -15.48 16.50 -17.98
CA LYS A 322 -15.92 17.80 -17.46
C LYS A 322 -16.42 17.60 -16.04
N ILE A 323 -15.55 17.82 -15.06
CA ILE A 323 -15.94 17.71 -13.65
C ILE A 323 -16.83 18.92 -13.32
N VAL A 324 -18.09 18.66 -12.98
CA VAL A 324 -19.05 19.71 -12.61
C VAL A 324 -19.16 19.91 -11.10
N LYS A 325 -18.93 18.83 -10.34
CA LYS A 325 -18.91 18.82 -8.87
C LYS A 325 -17.95 17.75 -8.36
N TRP A 326 -17.31 18.01 -7.24
CA TRP A 326 -16.55 17.02 -6.47
C TRP A 326 -17.13 16.95 -5.06
N ILE A 327 -17.53 15.77 -4.63
CA ILE A 327 -18.30 15.60 -3.38
C ILE A 327 -17.74 14.48 -2.50
N ASP A 328 -18.02 14.59 -1.21
CA ASP A 328 -17.78 13.53 -0.22
C ASP A 328 -18.78 13.66 0.95
N PHE A 329 -19.25 12.54 1.50
CA PHE A 329 -20.03 12.57 2.74
C PHE A 329 -19.20 13.06 3.92
N ASP A 330 -17.91 12.76 3.92
CA ASP A 330 -16.95 13.16 4.95
C ASP A 330 -16.17 14.41 4.51
N PHE A 331 -16.90 15.39 3.97
CA PHE A 331 -16.38 16.64 3.45
C PHE A 331 -15.52 17.38 4.49
N HIS A 332 -14.40 17.90 4.00
CA HIS A 332 -13.50 18.84 4.64
C HIS A 332 -13.01 19.83 3.58
N GLU A 333 -12.55 21.01 3.99
CA GLU A 333 -12.05 22.02 3.07
C GLU A 333 -10.82 21.49 2.31
N LEU A 334 -11.02 21.19 1.03
CA LEU A 334 -10.01 20.63 0.15
C LEU A 334 -10.27 21.09 -1.28
N ASN A 335 -9.21 21.49 -1.97
CA ASN A 335 -9.28 21.89 -3.37
C ASN A 335 -8.10 21.38 -4.21
N ILE A 336 -8.37 21.08 -5.48
CA ILE A 336 -7.35 20.72 -6.48
C ILE A 336 -7.65 21.48 -7.77
N GLY A 337 -6.81 22.47 -8.07
CA GLY A 337 -7.11 23.46 -9.10
C GLY A 337 -8.41 24.20 -8.76
N ASP A 338 -9.33 24.26 -9.72
CA ASP A 338 -10.64 24.91 -9.56
C ASP A 338 -11.73 23.99 -8.98
N ASN A 339 -11.38 22.74 -8.62
CA ASN A 339 -12.33 21.79 -8.04
C ASN A 339 -12.26 21.84 -6.51
N PHE A 340 -13.40 22.07 -5.87
CA PHE A 340 -13.57 22.08 -4.42
C PHE A 340 -14.43 20.88 -4.01
N VAL A 341 -14.06 20.20 -2.92
CA VAL A 341 -14.96 19.20 -2.33
C VAL A 341 -16.16 19.92 -1.72
N GLU A 342 -17.36 19.41 -1.97
CA GLU A 342 -18.61 19.93 -1.41
C GLU A 342 -19.43 18.80 -0.77
N PRO A 343 -20.32 19.10 0.19
CA PRO A 343 -21.21 18.08 0.73
C PRO A 343 -22.27 17.67 -0.32
N PRO A 344 -22.79 16.43 -0.29
CA PRO A 344 -23.67 15.92 -1.35
C PRO A 344 -25.02 16.63 -1.51
N SER A 345 -25.41 17.48 -0.55
CA SER A 345 -26.58 18.37 -0.69
C SER A 345 -26.46 19.33 -1.88
N PHE A 346 -25.23 19.65 -2.32
CA PHE A 346 -24.95 20.56 -3.44
C PHE A 346 -25.17 19.92 -4.82
N ILE A 347 -25.52 18.62 -4.89
CA ILE A 347 -25.88 17.98 -6.16
C ILE A 347 -27.20 18.56 -6.69
N SER A 348 -28.07 19.04 -5.81
CA SER A 348 -29.37 19.62 -6.17
C SER A 348 -29.20 20.73 -7.22
N ASN A 349 -29.96 20.65 -8.32
CA ASN A 349 -29.91 21.58 -9.46
C ASN A 349 -28.60 21.56 -10.29
N THR A 350 -27.73 20.56 -10.10
CA THR A 350 -26.58 20.35 -10.99
C THR A 350 -26.96 19.42 -12.14
N GLU A 351 -26.73 19.86 -13.38
CA GLU A 351 -26.88 19.01 -14.56
C GLU A 351 -25.63 18.15 -14.78
N PHE A 352 -25.80 16.82 -14.81
CA PHE A 352 -24.72 15.87 -15.04
C PHE A 352 -25.18 14.61 -15.78
N ASP A 353 -24.25 14.01 -16.52
CA ASP A 353 -24.46 12.76 -17.24
C ASP A 353 -24.33 11.57 -16.28
N PHE A 354 -23.23 11.57 -15.51
CA PHE A 354 -22.85 10.46 -14.62
C PHE A 354 -22.27 10.93 -13.29
N LEU A 355 -22.39 10.08 -12.26
CA LEU A 355 -21.71 10.25 -10.98
C LEU A 355 -20.69 9.12 -10.83
N ILE A 356 -19.40 9.47 -10.82
CA ILE A 356 -18.28 8.55 -10.65
C ILE A 356 -17.99 8.39 -9.15
N ILE A 357 -18.05 7.17 -8.63
CA ILE A 357 -17.47 6.84 -7.32
C ILE A 357 -16.00 6.50 -7.53
N ALA A 358 -15.10 7.45 -7.26
CA ALA A 358 -13.66 7.31 -7.39
C ALA A 358 -13.08 6.60 -6.15
N SER A 359 -13.34 5.31 -6.03
CA SER A 359 -12.75 4.46 -4.99
C SER A 359 -12.45 3.06 -5.53
N LEU A 360 -11.35 2.47 -5.04
CA LEU A 360 -10.90 1.13 -5.39
C LEU A 360 -11.54 0.04 -4.52
N ASN A 361 -12.15 0.40 -3.39
CA ASN A 361 -12.73 -0.54 -2.43
C ASN A 361 -14.19 -0.85 -2.80
N PRO A 362 -14.54 -2.07 -3.25
CA PRO A 362 -15.89 -2.40 -3.71
C PRO A 362 -16.94 -2.35 -2.60
N SER A 363 -16.58 -2.75 -1.37
CA SER A 363 -17.47 -2.71 -0.21
C SER A 363 -17.88 -1.27 0.12
N PHE A 364 -16.92 -0.35 0.09
CA PHE A 364 -17.17 1.08 0.22
C PHE A 364 -18.01 1.63 -0.94
N VAL A 365 -17.67 1.29 -2.19
CA VAL A 365 -18.45 1.72 -3.37
C VAL A 365 -19.92 1.29 -3.25
N LYS A 366 -20.18 0.07 -2.76
CA LYS A 366 -21.53 -0.46 -2.57
C LYS A 366 -22.32 0.34 -1.53
N SER A 367 -21.73 0.70 -0.39
CA SER A 367 -22.41 1.50 0.64
C SER A 367 -22.67 2.92 0.14
N ILE A 368 -21.67 3.58 -0.46
CA ILE A 368 -21.81 4.91 -1.03
C ILE A 368 -22.89 4.97 -2.10
N LYS A 369 -22.94 3.97 -2.99
CA LYS A 369 -23.98 3.88 -4.02
C LYS A 369 -25.38 3.80 -3.40
N ALA A 370 -25.54 3.05 -2.30
CA ALA A 370 -26.81 2.95 -1.59
C ALA A 370 -27.21 4.31 -0.99
N GLU A 371 -26.30 4.99 -0.31
CA GLU A 371 -26.55 6.32 0.28
C GLU A 371 -26.92 7.36 -0.78
N LEU A 372 -26.17 7.46 -1.87
CA LEU A 372 -26.48 8.37 -2.98
C LEU A 372 -27.86 8.06 -3.59
N THR A 373 -28.25 6.79 -3.64
CA THR A 373 -29.58 6.38 -4.11
C THR A 373 -30.68 6.86 -3.15
N LEU A 374 -30.46 6.76 -1.84
CA LEU A 374 -31.39 7.29 -0.83
C LEU A 374 -31.56 8.81 -0.93
N MET A 375 -30.52 9.52 -1.37
CA MET A 375 -30.56 10.95 -1.67
C MET A 375 -31.22 11.29 -3.01
N GLY A 376 -31.77 10.31 -3.73
CA GLY A 376 -32.51 10.50 -4.97
C GLY A 376 -31.67 10.50 -6.24
N ILE A 377 -30.38 10.14 -6.18
CA ILE A 377 -29.56 9.96 -7.38
C ILE A 377 -29.96 8.67 -8.09
N ASP A 378 -30.27 8.75 -9.39
CA ASP A 378 -30.61 7.58 -10.21
C ASP A 378 -29.43 6.58 -10.19
N PRO A 379 -29.62 5.35 -9.67
CA PRO A 379 -28.58 4.32 -9.63
C PRO A 379 -27.98 3.98 -11.00
N LYS A 380 -28.70 4.25 -12.10
CA LYS A 380 -28.22 4.03 -13.47
C LYS A 380 -27.15 5.03 -13.90
N LYS A 381 -27.17 6.24 -13.32
CA LYS A 381 -26.16 7.29 -13.54
C LYS A 381 -24.90 7.10 -12.68
N ILE A 382 -24.95 6.26 -11.65
CA ILE A 382 -23.79 5.98 -10.79
C ILE A 382 -22.87 4.95 -11.48
N VAL A 383 -21.62 5.34 -11.65
CA VAL A 383 -20.55 4.54 -12.26
C VAL A 383 -19.42 4.31 -11.27
N GLN A 384 -18.83 3.12 -11.38
CA GLN A 384 -17.72 2.65 -10.56
C GLN A 384 -16.66 2.04 -11.47
N ILE A 385 -15.50 1.74 -10.90
CA ILE A 385 -14.41 1.06 -11.59
C ILE A 385 -14.88 -0.32 -12.07
N ASN A 386 -14.67 -0.60 -13.36
CA ASN A 386 -14.91 -1.90 -13.95
C ASN A 386 -13.87 -2.92 -13.46
N THR A 387 -14.36 -4.07 -13.01
CA THR A 387 -13.56 -5.20 -12.53
C THR A 387 -13.79 -6.47 -13.34
N ASP A 388 -14.30 -6.36 -14.58
CA ASP A 388 -14.45 -7.51 -15.47
C ASP A 388 -13.08 -8.08 -15.88
N GLU A 389 -12.88 -9.37 -15.61
CA GLU A 389 -11.59 -10.05 -15.83
C GLU A 389 -11.14 -10.02 -17.30
N LYS A 390 -12.07 -10.09 -18.26
CA LYS A 390 -11.71 -10.11 -19.69
C LYS A 390 -11.22 -8.74 -20.15
N GLU A 391 -11.90 -7.68 -19.73
CA GLU A 391 -11.46 -6.31 -20.03
C GLU A 391 -10.11 -5.99 -19.38
N ILE A 392 -9.91 -6.40 -18.12
CA ILE A 392 -8.61 -6.23 -17.45
C ILE A 392 -7.52 -7.05 -18.16
N SER A 393 -7.81 -8.30 -18.54
CA SER A 393 -6.85 -9.15 -19.26
C SER A 393 -6.42 -8.51 -20.58
N ARG A 394 -7.36 -7.98 -21.36
CA ARG A 394 -7.06 -7.29 -22.63
C ARG A 394 -6.21 -6.05 -22.40
N LEU A 395 -6.54 -5.24 -21.39
CA LEU A 395 -5.76 -4.08 -21.01
C LEU A 395 -4.31 -4.46 -20.65
N LEU A 396 -4.11 -5.48 -19.81
CA LEU A 396 -2.77 -5.90 -19.41
C LEU A 396 -1.94 -6.41 -20.59
N VAL A 397 -2.57 -7.11 -21.55
CA VAL A 397 -1.91 -7.49 -22.82
C VAL A 397 -1.49 -6.24 -23.61
N GLN A 398 -2.38 -5.26 -23.78
CA GLN A 398 -2.07 -4.00 -24.47
C GLN A 398 -0.94 -3.22 -23.81
N LEU A 399 -0.80 -3.32 -22.49
CA LEU A 399 0.27 -2.69 -21.72
C LEU A 399 1.58 -3.50 -21.73
N GLY A 400 1.61 -4.67 -22.36
CA GLY A 400 2.81 -5.50 -22.51
C GLY A 400 3.09 -6.47 -21.36
N PHE A 401 2.09 -6.77 -20.51
CA PHE A 401 2.20 -7.74 -19.43
C PHE A 401 1.91 -9.19 -19.87
N GLU A 402 2.12 -9.52 -21.14
CA GLU A 402 1.89 -10.87 -21.66
C GLU A 402 2.69 -11.91 -20.87
N ASN A 403 2.11 -13.10 -20.72
CA ASN A 403 2.79 -14.22 -20.05
C ASN A 403 3.98 -14.67 -20.88
N LYS A 404 5.19 -14.25 -20.50
CA LYS A 404 6.44 -14.75 -21.10
C LYS A 404 6.70 -16.25 -20.85
N LEU A 405 5.91 -16.89 -19.98
CA LEU A 405 5.98 -18.33 -19.67
C LEU A 405 5.31 -19.24 -20.72
N THR A 406 5.26 -18.81 -21.99
CA THR A 406 4.82 -19.64 -23.14
C THR A 406 5.90 -19.79 -24.21
N GLN A 407 7.18 -19.72 -23.84
CA GLN A 407 8.29 -20.22 -24.65
C GLN A 407 9.07 -21.29 -23.90
#